data_AF-A0A285NR91-F1
#
_entry.id   AF-A0A285NR91-F1
#
_cell.length_a   1.000
_cell.length_b   1.000
_cell.length_c   1.000
_cell.angle_alpha   90.00
_cell.angle_beta   90.00
_cell.angle_gamma   90.00
#
_symmetry.space_group_name_H-M   'P 1'
#
loop_
_entity.id
_entity.type
_entity.pdbx_description
1 polymer ?
#
loop_
_entity_poly.entity_id
_entity_poly.type
_entity_poly.pdbx_seq_one_letter_code
_entity_poly.pdbx_strand_id
1 'polypeptide(L)'
;MATSGPESNFENTTTVGTLVHLIGLFFGFVGTGLVYLFSDDEFTKQNAKNAFNWQVIFVVAFGALVLVAFFDTFFSALITIIGIISLFILDLVLCVWATIKAKRGTTWKYPFVPDIV
;
A
#
# COMPACT_ATOMS: atom_id res chain seq x y z
N MET A 1 25.41 27.62 18.60
CA MET A 1 25.16 26.69 17.49
C MET A 1 24.52 25.45 18.10
N ALA A 2 23.19 25.37 18.12
CA ALA A 2 22.47 24.25 18.72
C ALA A 2 22.51 23.09 17.72
N THR A 3 22.98 21.93 18.16
CA THR A 3 22.94 20.68 17.41
C THR A 3 21.49 20.22 17.29
N SER A 4 20.90 20.31 16.10
CA SER A 4 19.60 19.72 15.81
C SER A 4 19.71 18.20 15.99
N GLY A 5 19.16 17.69 17.09
CA GLY A 5 18.91 16.27 17.29
C GLY A 5 17.93 15.70 16.25
N PRO A 6 17.56 14.42 16.32
CA PRO A 6 16.79 13.70 15.29
C PRO A 6 15.32 14.15 15.14
N GLU A 7 14.96 15.37 15.53
CA GLU A 7 13.58 15.86 15.59
C GLU A 7 12.97 16.25 14.23
N SER A 8 13.62 15.99 13.10
CA SER A 8 13.28 16.66 11.83
C SER A 8 12.37 15.90 10.84
N ASN A 9 11.55 14.92 11.26
CA ASN A 9 10.62 14.21 10.33
C ASN A 9 9.18 14.09 10.82
N PHE A 10 8.88 14.46 12.08
CA PHE A 10 7.52 14.35 12.61
C PHE A 10 6.68 15.61 12.37
N GLU A 11 7.31 16.80 12.33
CA GLU A 11 6.62 18.09 12.16
C GLU A 11 5.77 18.17 10.89
N ASN A 12 6.14 17.40 9.87
CA ASN A 12 5.51 17.36 8.56
C ASN A 12 4.62 16.12 8.34
N THR A 13 4.35 15.33 9.39
CA THR A 13 3.41 14.20 9.28
C THR A 13 1.96 14.65 9.45
N THR A 14 1.06 14.01 8.71
CA THR A 14 -0.38 14.19 8.88
C THR A 14 -1.04 12.87 9.29
N THR A 15 -2.19 12.96 9.95
CA THR A 15 -3.01 11.77 10.28
C THR A 15 -3.41 11.02 9.01
N VAL A 16 -3.81 11.73 7.97
CA VAL A 16 -4.22 11.12 6.68
C VAL A 16 -3.03 10.42 6.03
N GLY A 17 -1.87 11.07 5.93
CA GLY A 17 -0.66 10.47 5.38
C GLY A 17 -0.15 9.26 6.17
N THR A 18 -0.38 9.26 7.49
CA THR A 18 -0.06 8.11 8.35
C THR A 18 -1.01 6.93 8.10
N LEU A 19 -2.31 7.19 7.96
CA LEU A 19 -3.35 6.17 7.83
C LEU A 19 -3.67 5.76 6.39
N VAL A 20 -3.10 6.41 5.37
CA VAL A 20 -3.45 6.16 3.97
C VAL A 20 -3.19 4.72 3.52
N HIS A 21 -2.23 4.02 4.13
CA HIS A 21 -2.00 2.60 3.86
C HIS A 21 -3.13 1.72 4.40
N LEU A 22 -3.75 2.09 5.53
CA LEU A 22 -4.97 1.43 6.02
C LEU A 22 -6.18 1.79 5.17
N ILE A 23 -6.25 3.02 4.65
CA ILE A 23 -7.25 3.38 3.64
C ILE A 23 -7.09 2.48 2.41
N GLY A 24 -5.85 2.22 1.96
CA GLY A 24 -5.56 1.26 0.89
C GLY A 24 -6.03 -0.15 1.22
N LEU A 25 -5.75 -0.64 2.43
CA LEU A 25 -6.14 -1.98 2.86
C LEU A 25 -7.67 -2.22 2.81
N PHE A 26 -8.48 -1.23 3.19
CA PHE A 26 -9.95 -1.40 3.25
C PHE A 26 -10.69 -0.91 2.00
N PHE A 27 -10.14 0.07 1.28
CA PHE A 27 -10.80 0.74 0.15
C PHE A 27 -10.02 0.62 -1.17
N GLY A 28 -8.91 -0.11 -1.18
CA GLY A 28 -8.10 -0.42 -2.34
C GLY A 28 -7.47 0.80 -3.03
N PHE A 29 -7.23 0.64 -4.33
CA PHE A 29 -6.64 1.70 -5.16
C PHE A 29 -7.59 2.91 -5.31
N VAL A 30 -8.90 2.73 -5.14
CA VAL A 30 -9.87 3.84 -5.19
C VAL A 30 -9.65 4.78 -4.00
N GLY A 31 -9.60 4.24 -2.78
CA GLY A 31 -9.40 5.05 -1.58
C GLY A 31 -8.06 5.80 -1.59
N THR A 32 -6.97 5.10 -1.93
CA THR A 32 -5.63 5.69 -2.02
C THR A 32 -5.50 6.68 -3.18
N GLY A 33 -6.15 6.42 -4.31
CA GLY A 33 -6.18 7.30 -5.47
C GLY A 33 -6.90 8.62 -5.17
N LEU A 34 -8.02 8.58 -4.44
CA LEU A 34 -8.70 9.80 -3.98
C LEU A 34 -7.78 10.62 -3.07
N VAL A 35 -7.10 9.99 -2.10
CA VAL A 35 -6.16 10.71 -1.23
C VAL A 35 -5.01 11.30 -2.07
N TYR A 36 -4.47 10.57 -3.04
CA TYR A 36 -3.38 11.06 -3.89
C TYR A 36 -3.79 12.27 -4.73
N LEU A 37 -4.99 12.25 -5.32
CA LEU A 37 -5.48 13.32 -6.20
C LEU A 37 -5.83 14.61 -5.44
N PHE A 38 -6.37 14.49 -4.23
CA PHE A 38 -6.93 15.62 -3.48
C PHE A 38 -6.04 16.11 -2.33
N SER A 39 -4.88 15.51 -2.09
CA SER A 39 -3.96 15.98 -1.04
C SER A 39 -3.03 17.07 -1.55
N ASP A 40 -3.01 18.20 -0.86
CA ASP A 40 -2.04 19.29 -1.06
C ASP A 40 -0.77 19.10 -0.20
N ASP A 41 -0.84 18.29 0.86
CA ASP A 41 0.31 17.98 1.71
C ASP A 41 1.22 16.94 1.03
N GLU A 42 2.50 17.30 0.85
CA GLU A 42 3.48 16.45 0.17
C GLU A 42 3.69 15.11 0.88
N PHE A 43 3.72 15.09 2.22
CA PHE A 43 3.88 13.84 2.96
C PHE A 43 2.71 12.87 2.72
N THR A 44 1.48 13.39 2.74
CA THR A 44 0.26 12.65 2.45
C THR A 44 0.24 12.18 1.02
N LYS A 45 0.58 13.07 0.07
CA LYS A 45 0.58 12.78 -1.37
C LYS A 45 1.59 11.70 -1.73
N GLN A 46 2.80 11.73 -1.18
CA GLN A 46 3.82 10.70 -1.41
C GLN A 46 3.43 9.35 -0.79
N ASN A 47 2.87 9.33 0.43
CA ASN A 47 2.36 8.08 1.01
C ASN A 47 1.17 7.52 0.22
N ALA A 48 0.27 8.39 -0.25
CA ALA A 48 -0.88 8.02 -1.06
C ALA A 48 -0.46 7.46 -2.42
N LYS A 49 0.53 8.07 -3.08
CA LYS A 49 1.18 7.54 -4.30
C LYS A 49 1.73 6.13 -4.09
N ASN A 50 2.50 5.93 -3.02
CA ASN A 50 3.07 4.62 -2.72
C ASN A 50 1.99 3.57 -2.45
N ALA A 51 0.96 3.92 -1.68
CA ALA A 51 -0.16 3.04 -1.39
C ALA A 51 -1.01 2.74 -2.65
N PHE A 52 -1.24 3.74 -3.51
CA PHE A 52 -1.95 3.58 -4.77
C PHE A 52 -1.24 2.62 -5.70
N ASN A 53 0.07 2.83 -5.93
CA ASN A 53 0.86 1.97 -6.80
C ASN A 53 0.83 0.50 -6.30
N TRP A 54 0.92 0.30 -4.98
CA TRP A 54 0.79 -1.03 -4.38
C TRP A 54 -0.59 -1.64 -4.59
N GLN A 55 -1.67 -0.90 -4.32
CA GLN A 55 -3.03 -1.41 -4.45
C GLN A 55 -3.41 -1.74 -5.90
N VAL A 56 -2.86 -1.02 -6.89
CA VAL A 56 -2.99 -1.38 -8.31
C VAL A 56 -2.33 -2.74 -8.58
N ILE A 57 -1.10 -2.96 -8.11
CA ILE A 57 -0.40 -4.24 -8.27
C ILE A 57 -1.13 -5.38 -7.56
N PHE A 58 -1.64 -5.13 -6.34
CA PHE A 58 -2.45 -6.09 -5.60
C PHE A 58 -3.69 -6.52 -6.41
N VAL A 59 -4.45 -5.56 -6.97
CA VAL A 59 -5.65 -5.87 -7.76
C VAL A 59 -5.31 -6.63 -9.03
N VAL A 60 -4.21 -6.30 -9.72
CA VAL A 60 -3.75 -7.05 -10.89
C VAL A 60 -3.38 -8.49 -10.52
N ALA A 61 -2.61 -8.68 -9.44
CA ALA A 61 -2.21 -10.01 -8.97
C ALA A 61 -3.43 -10.84 -8.51
N PHE A 62 -4.36 -10.23 -7.78
CA PHE A 62 -5.60 -10.87 -7.36
C PHE A 62 -6.46 -11.26 -8.55
N GLY A 63 -6.64 -10.35 -9.53
CA GLY A 63 -7.37 -10.63 -10.76
C GLY A 63 -6.77 -11.80 -11.55
N ALA A 64 -5.43 -11.87 -11.65
CA ALA A 64 -4.76 -12.99 -12.30
C ALA A 64 -5.03 -14.33 -11.60
N LEU A 65 -4.99 -14.37 -10.27
CA LEU A 65 -5.33 -15.57 -9.49
C LEU A 65 -6.80 -15.97 -9.67
N VAL A 66 -7.72 -15.01 -9.69
CA VAL A 66 -9.14 -15.26 -9.95
C VAL A 66 -9.37 -15.83 -11.35
N LEU A 67 -8.68 -15.30 -12.37
CA LEU A 67 -8.75 -15.82 -13.73
C LEU A 67 -8.23 -17.27 -13.80
N VAL A 68 -7.11 -17.56 -13.15
CA VAL A 68 -6.60 -18.95 -13.05
C VAL A 68 -7.63 -19.86 -12.36
N ALA A 69 -8.24 -19.40 -11.27
CA ALA A 69 -9.29 -20.15 -10.56
C ALA A 69 -10.49 -20.46 -11.45
N PHE A 70 -10.88 -19.51 -12.30
CA PHE A 70 -12.05 -19.62 -13.17
C PHE A 70 -11.86 -20.62 -14.30
N PHE A 71 -10.66 -20.71 -14.86
CA PHE A 71 -10.36 -21.62 -15.99
C PHE A 71 -9.83 -23.00 -15.55
N ASP A 72 -9.49 -23.18 -14.28
CA ASP A 72 -9.03 -24.48 -13.77
C ASP A 72 -10.20 -25.45 -13.56
N THR A 73 -10.15 -26.60 -14.23
CA THR A 73 -11.20 -27.60 -14.15
C THR A 73 -11.06 -28.58 -12.99
N PHE A 74 -9.87 -28.87 -12.43
CA PHE A 74 -9.79 -29.91 -11.37
C PHE A 74 -8.50 -29.99 -10.51
N PHE A 75 -7.35 -29.39 -10.86
CA PHE A 75 -6.07 -29.77 -10.23
C PHE A 75 -5.31 -28.65 -9.47
N SER A 76 -5.63 -27.37 -9.67
CA SER A 76 -4.90 -26.23 -9.08
C SER A 76 -5.71 -25.39 -8.08
N ALA A 77 -6.93 -25.80 -7.74
CA ALA A 77 -7.79 -25.08 -6.78
C ALA A 77 -7.09 -24.83 -5.43
N LEU A 78 -6.39 -25.83 -4.88
CA LEU A 78 -5.65 -25.69 -3.63
C LEU A 78 -4.50 -24.66 -3.75
N ILE A 79 -3.75 -24.71 -4.86
CA ILE A 79 -2.64 -23.77 -5.12
C ILE A 79 -3.18 -22.35 -5.24
N THR A 80 -4.29 -22.17 -5.94
CA THR A 80 -4.92 -20.87 -6.14
C THR A 80 -5.46 -20.30 -4.83
N ILE A 81 -6.10 -21.11 -3.99
CA ILE A 81 -6.54 -20.71 -2.64
C ILE A 81 -5.35 -20.29 -1.78
N ILE A 82 -4.28 -21.09 -1.75
CA ILE A 82 -3.05 -20.75 -1.00
C ILE A 82 -2.45 -19.44 -1.52
N GLY A 83 -2.42 -19.25 -2.84
CA GLY A 83 -1.93 -18.04 -3.49
C GLY A 83 -2.74 -16.80 -3.09
N ILE A 84 -4.07 -16.89 -3.11
CA ILE A 84 -4.97 -15.81 -2.68
C ILE A 84 -4.72 -15.47 -1.21
N ILE A 85 -4.75 -16.47 -0.32
CA ILE A 85 -4.52 -16.25 1.13
C ILE A 85 -3.15 -15.58 1.36
N SER A 86 -2.12 -16.06 0.67
CA SER A 86 -0.76 -15.53 0.78
C SER A 86 -0.68 -14.08 0.28
N LEU A 87 -1.39 -13.73 -0.80
CA LEU A 87 -1.47 -12.37 -1.33
C LEU A 87 -2.15 -11.41 -0.34
N PHE A 88 -3.25 -11.82 0.30
CA PHE A 88 -3.93 -11.01 1.33
C PHE A 88 -3.07 -10.83 2.59
N ILE A 89 -2.35 -11.88 3.01
CA ILE A 89 -1.40 -11.77 4.14
C ILE A 89 -0.28 -10.78 3.78
N LEU A 90 0.26 -10.86 2.56
CA LEU A 90 1.29 -9.94 2.09
C LEU A 90 0.80 -8.50 2.10
N ASP A 91 -0.40 -8.23 1.55
CA ASP A 91 -1.03 -6.92 1.55
C ASP A 91 -1.19 -6.34 2.96
N LEU A 92 -1.72 -7.14 3.88
CA LEU A 92 -1.86 -6.74 5.28
C LEU A 92 -0.51 -6.40 5.92
N VAL A 93 0.49 -7.27 5.78
CA VAL A 93 1.82 -7.08 6.38
C VAL A 93 2.49 -5.83 5.84
N LEU A 94 2.45 -5.62 4.52
CA LEU A 94 3.08 -4.47 3.89
C LEU A 94 2.35 -3.16 4.20
N CYS A 95 1.01 -3.15 4.22
CA CYS A 95 0.23 -1.97 4.62
C CYS A 95 0.49 -1.58 6.08
N VAL A 96 0.58 -2.55 6.99
CA VAL A 96 0.94 -2.31 8.39
C VAL A 96 2.36 -1.75 8.49
N TRP A 97 3.31 -2.34 7.77
CA TRP A 97 4.70 -1.87 7.77
C TRP A 97 4.83 -0.44 7.22
N ALA A 98 4.15 -0.14 6.12
CA ALA A 98 4.10 1.19 5.52
C ALA A 98 3.46 2.21 6.47
N THR A 99 2.41 1.82 7.20
CA THR A 99 1.80 2.64 8.27
C THR A 99 2.80 2.93 9.39
N ILE A 100 3.58 1.94 9.84
CA ILE A 100 4.62 2.13 10.87
C ILE A 100 5.70 3.10 10.37
N LYS A 101 6.10 3.00 9.10
CA LYS A 101 7.06 3.90 8.46
C LYS A 101 6.52 5.32 8.35
N ALA A 102 5.27 5.48 7.94
CA ALA A 102 4.60 6.78 7.86
C ALA A 102 4.47 7.41 9.26
N LYS A 103 4.08 6.62 10.27
CA LYS A 103 4.06 7.07 11.67
C LYS A 103 5.42 7.58 12.15
N ARG A 104 6.53 7.07 11.60
CA ARG A 104 7.91 7.51 11.90
C ARG A 104 8.38 8.68 11.02
N GLY A 105 7.49 9.35 10.30
CA GLY A 105 7.83 10.48 9.44
C GLY A 105 8.45 10.11 8.10
N THR A 106 8.37 8.85 7.67
CA THR A 106 9.02 8.40 6.44
C THR A 106 8.02 7.88 5.42
N THR A 107 8.13 8.37 4.19
CA THR A 107 7.42 7.79 3.04
C THR A 107 8.14 6.50 2.64
N TRP A 108 7.41 5.39 2.59
CA TRP A 108 7.99 4.10 2.24
C TRP A 108 7.38 3.54 0.95
N LYS A 109 8.25 3.19 0.00
CA LYS A 109 7.84 2.52 -1.24
C LYS A 109 7.68 1.03 -1.00
N TYR A 110 6.58 0.46 -1.49
CA TYR A 110 6.37 -0.97 -1.46
C TYR A 110 7.37 -1.68 -2.37
N PRO A 111 7.90 -2.85 -1.98
CA PRO A 111 8.81 -3.63 -2.80
C PRO A 111 8.08 -4.18 -4.03
N PHE A 112 8.82 -4.34 -5.13
CA PHE A 112 8.32 -4.95 -6.38
C PHE A 112 7.17 -4.19 -7.07
N VAL A 113 7.05 -2.88 -6.83
CA VAL A 113 6.04 -2.01 -7.44
C VAL A 113 6.71 -0.96 -8.33
N PRO A 114 6.32 -0.82 -9.61
CA PRO A 114 6.78 0.29 -10.45
C PRO A 114 6.15 1.62 -10.02
N ASP A 115 6.81 2.73 -10.34
CA ASP A 115 6.18 4.05 -10.20
C ASP A 115 5.14 4.24 -11.33
N ILE A 116 3.85 4.08 -11.01
CA ILE A 116 2.73 4.17 -11.98
C ILE A 116 2.29 5.63 -12.16
N VAL A 117 2.12 6.33 -11.05
CA VAL A 117 1.93 7.79 -10.95
C VAL A 117 3.08 8.39 -10.16
#